data_AF-A0A8X8WTU8-F1
#
_entry.id   AF-A0A8X8WTU8-F1
#
_cell.length_a   1.000
_cell.length_b   1.000
_cell.length_c   1.000
_cell.angle_alpha   90.00
_cell.angle_beta   90.00
_cell.angle_gamma   90.00
#
_symmetry.space_group_name_H-M   'P 1'
#
loop_
_entity.id
_entity.type
_entity.pdbx_description
1 polymer ?
#
loop_
_entity_poly.entity_id
_entity_poly.type
_entity_poly.pdbx_seq_one_letter_code
_entity_poly.pdbx_strand_id
1 'polypeptide(L)'
;MDQLKQIHAQIITTAQIHDALSDSGDLTYALKLFANIPAPNTFIWNTLIRALATSSNPSAGLRLYSEMRRRAAAPGKHTFPFVLKACANSQSAKCSEQILAHVLKFGLDFDSHVANGLIRTYSVACLMRNARKVFDGM
;
A
#
# COMPACT_ATOMS: atom_id res chain seq x y z
N MET A 1 23.70 14.76 16.33
CA MET A 1 24.33 13.49 15.93
C MET A 1 23.32 12.35 15.77
N ASP A 2 22.27 12.27 16.58
CA ASP A 2 21.30 11.16 16.53
C ASP A 2 20.45 11.11 15.25
N GLN A 3 20.09 12.27 14.71
CA GLN A 3 19.34 12.36 13.45
C GLN A 3 20.12 11.79 12.25
N LEU A 4 21.45 12.01 12.19
CA LEU A 4 22.30 11.46 11.13
C LEU A 4 22.44 9.94 11.25
N LYS A 5 22.58 9.42 12.47
CA LYS A 5 22.59 7.97 12.74
C LYS A 5 21.26 7.32 12.32
N GLN A 6 20.15 8.00 12.59
CA GLN A 6 18.81 7.53 12.20
C GLN A 6 18.63 7.51 10.67
N ILE A 7 19.11 8.52 9.95
CA ILE A 7 19.08 8.56 8.48
C ILE A 7 19.92 7.43 7.89
N HIS A 8 21.16 7.22 8.37
CA HIS A 8 22.00 6.12 7.90
C HIS A 8 21.37 4.74 8.18
N ALA A 9 20.80 4.54 9.37
CA ALA A 9 20.09 3.30 9.71
C ALA A 9 18.88 3.08 8.78
N GLN A 10 18.13 4.13 8.45
CA GLN A 10 17.02 4.04 7.51
C GLN A 10 17.47 3.71 6.09
N ILE A 11 18.58 4.28 5.59
CA ILE A 11 19.09 3.99 4.25
C ILE A 11 19.53 2.52 4.16
N ILE A 12 20.29 2.03 5.15
CA ILE A 12 20.76 0.64 5.18
C ILE A 12 19.57 -0.32 5.25
N THR A 13 18.61 -0.08 6.15
CA THR A 13 17.43 -0.95 6.28
C THR A 13 16.53 -0.91 5.05
N THR A 14 16.42 0.24 4.38
CA THR A 14 15.67 0.35 3.12
C THR A 14 16.33 -0.47 2.01
N ALA A 15 17.66 -0.43 1.89
CA ALA A 15 18.39 -1.24 0.92
C ALA A 15 18.26 -2.74 1.21
N GLN A 16 18.35 -3.14 2.49
CA GLN A 16 18.15 -4.54 2.90
C GLN A 16 16.72 -5.03 2.65
N ILE A 17 15.72 -4.19 2.88
CA ILE A 17 14.32 -4.51 2.55
C ILE A 17 14.15 -4.66 1.04
N HIS A 18 14.77 -3.78 0.24
CA HIS A 18 14.70 -3.89 -1.22
C HIS A 18 15.34 -5.19 -1.72
N ASP A 19 16.51 -5.56 -1.20
CA ASP A 19 17.21 -6.80 -1.54
C ASP A 19 16.43 -8.06 -1.11
N ALA A 20 15.87 -8.05 0.10
CA ALA A 20 15.01 -9.11 0.62
C ALA A 20 13.67 -9.26 -0.11
N LEU A 21 13.34 -8.34 -1.01
CA LEU A 21 12.13 -8.38 -1.85
C LEU A 21 12.44 -8.66 -3.34
N SER A 22 13.69 -9.00 -3.67
CA SER A 22 14.09 -9.47 -5.00
C SER A 22 13.41 -10.81 -5.37
N ASP A 23 13.54 -11.26 -6.63
CA ASP A 23 12.92 -12.50 -7.11
C ASP A 23 13.34 -13.77 -6.32
N SER A 24 14.45 -13.70 -5.57
CA SER A 24 14.95 -14.73 -4.65
C SER A 24 14.80 -14.38 -3.16
N GLY A 25 14.20 -13.24 -2.85
CA GLY A 25 14.17 -12.65 -1.51
C GLY A 25 13.11 -13.25 -0.58
N ASP A 26 13.40 -13.25 0.73
CA ASP A 26 12.48 -13.69 1.77
C ASP A 26 11.67 -12.51 2.34
N LEU A 27 10.39 -12.44 1.94
CA LEU A 27 9.42 -11.49 2.47
C LEU A 27 9.29 -11.56 4.00
N THR A 28 9.48 -12.74 4.60
CA THR A 28 9.46 -12.93 6.06
C THR A 28 10.64 -12.19 6.71
N TYR A 29 11.82 -12.27 6.12
CA TYR A 29 12.99 -11.54 6.58
C TYR A 29 12.80 -10.02 6.45
N ALA A 30 12.25 -9.55 5.31
CA ALA A 30 11.93 -8.13 5.12
C ALA A 30 10.97 -7.59 6.20
N LEU A 31 9.95 -8.38 6.57
CA LEU A 31 9.00 -8.02 7.64
C LEU A 31 9.65 -8.02 9.03
N LYS A 32 10.61 -8.92 9.30
CA LYS A 32 11.39 -8.90 10.55
C LYS A 32 12.26 -7.65 10.65
N LEU A 33 12.94 -7.27 9.56
CA LEU A 33 13.71 -6.01 9.51
C LEU A 33 12.80 -4.81 9.76
N PHE A 34 11.65 -4.77 9.09
CA PHE A 34 10.66 -3.72 9.26
C PHE A 34 10.18 -3.53 10.70
N ALA A 35 9.96 -4.63 11.43
CA ALA A 35 9.51 -4.59 12.83
C ALA A 35 10.50 -3.85 13.76
N ASN A 36 11.79 -3.78 13.38
CA ASN A 36 12.83 -3.10 14.14
C ASN A 36 13.00 -1.62 13.74
N ILE A 37 12.23 -1.10 12.78
CA ILE A 37 12.32 0.30 12.34
C ILE A 37 11.36 1.15 13.19
N PRO A 38 11.85 2.05 14.07
CA PRO A 38 11.00 2.80 14.98
C PRO A 38 10.10 3.82 14.27
N ALA A 39 10.58 4.43 13.19
CA ALA A 39 9.84 5.39 12.38
C ALA A 39 10.05 5.12 10.89
N PRO A 40 9.34 4.15 10.28
CA PRO A 40 9.49 3.87 8.86
C PRO A 40 8.92 5.01 8.03
N ASN A 41 9.67 5.45 7.03
CA ASN A 41 9.19 6.45 6.07
C ASN A 41 8.17 5.85 5.10
N THR A 42 7.43 6.70 4.38
CA THR A 42 6.38 6.29 3.43
C THR A 42 6.91 5.35 2.33
N PHE A 43 8.18 5.48 1.95
CA PHE A 43 8.79 4.59 0.96
C PHE A 43 8.84 3.14 1.46
N ILE A 44 9.32 2.90 2.69
CA ILE A 44 9.39 1.57 3.30
C ILE A 44 7.99 0.93 3.37
N TRP A 45 7.00 1.70 3.83
CA TRP A 45 5.60 1.26 3.86
C TRP A 45 5.12 0.83 2.48
N ASN A 46 5.27 1.70 1.48
CA ASN A 46 4.81 1.45 0.13
C ASN A 46 5.49 0.23 -0.51
N THR A 47 6.78 0.04 -0.26
CA THR A 47 7.56 -1.08 -0.75
C THR A 47 7.04 -2.42 -0.20
N LEU A 48 6.81 -2.50 1.12
CA LEU A 48 6.29 -3.72 1.74
C LEU A 48 4.82 -3.98 1.39
N ILE A 49 3.98 -2.94 1.34
CA ILE A 49 2.58 -3.07 0.92
C ILE A 49 2.51 -3.60 -0.52
N ARG A 50 3.37 -3.09 -1.42
CA ARG A 50 3.48 -3.58 -2.80
C ARG A 50 3.83 -5.06 -2.86
N ALA A 51 4.88 -5.47 -2.15
CA ALA A 51 5.32 -6.86 -2.14
C ALA A 51 4.24 -7.81 -1.61
N LEU A 52 3.58 -7.42 -0.52
CA LEU A 52 2.49 -8.21 0.05
C LEU A 52 1.26 -8.26 -0.87
N ALA A 53 0.94 -7.18 -1.57
CA ALA A 53 -0.19 -7.15 -2.51
C ALA A 53 -0.07 -8.18 -3.65
N THR A 54 1.16 -8.55 -4.03
CA THR A 54 1.45 -9.60 -5.04
C THR A 54 1.77 -10.96 -4.45
N SER A 55 1.85 -11.09 -3.13
CA SER A 55 2.17 -12.35 -2.46
C SER A 55 0.97 -13.31 -2.44
N SER A 56 1.18 -14.53 -1.93
CA SER A 56 0.13 -15.49 -1.65
C SER A 56 -0.88 -15.03 -0.58
N ASN A 57 -0.56 -13.97 0.19
CA ASN A 57 -1.45 -13.38 1.18
C ASN A 57 -1.61 -11.86 0.99
N PRO A 58 -2.37 -11.40 -0.02
CA PRO A 58 -2.62 -9.98 -0.26
C PRO A 58 -3.25 -9.23 0.93
N SER A 59 -4.03 -9.94 1.75
CA SER A 59 -4.65 -9.40 2.97
C SER A 59 -3.62 -8.92 3.99
N ALA A 60 -2.40 -9.47 4.00
CA ALA A 60 -1.32 -8.97 4.83
C ALA A 60 -0.89 -7.55 4.42
N GLY A 61 -0.96 -7.19 3.12
CA GLY A 61 -0.70 -5.84 2.64
C GLY A 61 -1.74 -4.83 3.16
N LEU A 62 -3.00 -5.23 3.23
CA LEU A 62 -4.09 -4.42 3.78
C LEU A 62 -3.95 -4.20 5.30
N ARG A 63 -3.50 -5.23 6.03
CA ARG A 63 -3.14 -5.11 7.45
C ARG A 63 -1.99 -4.13 7.65
N LEU A 64 -0.96 -4.19 6.81
CA LEU A 64 0.18 -3.28 6.88
C LEU A 64 -0.22 -1.84 6.56
N TYR A 65 -1.11 -1.62 5.59
CA TYR A 65 -1.73 -0.31 5.33
C TYR A 65 -2.52 0.21 6.53
N SER A 66 -3.26 -0.66 7.22
CA SER A 66 -3.99 -0.28 8.43
C SER A 66 -3.04 0.14 9.56
N GLU A 67 -1.92 -0.56 9.71
CA GLU A 67 -0.88 -0.22 10.67
C GLU A 67 -0.18 1.11 10.32
N MET A 68 0.11 1.36 9.04
CA MET A 68 0.64 2.65 8.57
C MET A 68 -0.23 3.82 9.07
N ARG A 69 -1.55 3.70 8.87
CA ARG A 69 -2.52 4.71 9.31
C ARG A 69 -2.61 4.81 10.83
N ARG A 70 -2.57 3.69 11.55
CA ARG A 70 -2.59 3.66 13.03
C ARG A 70 -1.38 4.36 13.62
N ARG A 71 -0.23 4.29 12.95
CA ARG A 71 1.01 5.03 13.32
C ARG A 71 1.03 6.48 12.81
N ALA A 72 -0.11 7.01 12.38
CA ALA A 72 -0.25 8.37 11.83
C ALA A 72 0.65 8.65 10.61
N ALA A 73 1.15 7.63 9.92
CA ALA A 73 1.83 7.80 8.64
C ALA A 73 0.80 8.01 7.54
N ALA A 74 0.84 9.17 6.89
CA ALA A 74 -0.13 9.55 5.87
C ALA A 74 0.08 8.75 4.56
N PRO A 75 -0.92 7.98 4.11
CA PRO A 75 -0.92 7.39 2.78
C PRO A 75 -0.87 8.48 1.70
N GLY A 76 -0.13 8.24 0.62
CA GLY A 76 -0.07 9.15 -0.52
C GLY A 76 -0.56 8.51 -1.82
N LYS A 77 -0.52 9.26 -2.92
CA LYS A 77 -0.86 8.76 -4.27
C LYS A 77 -0.09 7.50 -4.68
N HIS A 78 1.12 7.31 -4.15
CA HIS A 78 1.93 6.11 -4.40
C HIS A 78 1.57 4.92 -3.49
N THR A 79 0.76 5.12 -2.46
CA THR A 79 0.32 4.04 -1.54
C THR A 79 -0.90 3.33 -2.12
N PHE A 80 -1.89 4.09 -2.58
CA PHE A 80 -3.19 3.56 -3.02
C PHE A 80 -3.14 2.54 -4.15
N PRO A 81 -2.27 2.65 -5.19
CA PRO A 81 -2.16 1.63 -6.23
C PRO A 81 -1.87 0.23 -5.65
N PHE A 82 -1.03 0.14 -4.61
CA PHE A 82 -0.69 -1.14 -3.99
C PHE A 82 -1.81 -1.65 -3.09
N VAL A 83 -2.50 -0.76 -2.37
CA VAL A 83 -3.66 -1.10 -1.55
C VAL A 83 -4.83 -1.58 -2.40
N LEU A 84 -5.10 -0.89 -3.52
CA LEU A 84 -6.13 -1.25 -4.51
C LEU A 84 -5.84 -2.60 -5.15
N LYS A 85 -4.56 -2.86 -5.48
CA LYS A 85 -4.11 -4.18 -5.95
C LYS A 85 -4.33 -5.27 -4.92
N ALA A 86 -4.01 -5.01 -3.65
CA ALA A 86 -4.26 -5.96 -2.57
C ALA A 86 -5.77 -6.23 -2.39
N CYS A 87 -6.63 -5.19 -2.43
CA CYS A 87 -8.09 -5.38 -2.41
C CYS A 87 -8.56 -6.25 -3.58
N ALA A 88 -8.12 -5.94 -4.81
CA ALA A 88 -8.51 -6.69 -6.01
C ALA A 88 -8.07 -8.16 -5.93
N ASN A 89 -6.82 -8.41 -5.51
CA ASN A 89 -6.29 -9.77 -5.37
C ASN A 89 -6.95 -10.54 -4.21
N SER A 90 -7.45 -9.85 -3.19
CA SER A 90 -8.24 -10.45 -2.11
C SER A 90 -9.72 -10.68 -2.48
N GLN A 91 -10.16 -10.21 -3.66
CA GLN A 91 -11.56 -10.24 -4.15
C GLN A 91 -12.60 -9.75 -3.12
N SER A 92 -12.19 -8.81 -2.25
CA SER A 92 -13.04 -8.32 -1.16
C SER A 92 -13.79 -7.06 -1.57
N ALA A 93 -15.08 -7.18 -1.88
CA ALA A 93 -15.97 -6.05 -2.19
C ALA A 93 -15.96 -4.98 -1.08
N LYS A 94 -15.98 -5.43 0.18
CA LYS A 94 -15.91 -4.55 1.36
C LYS A 94 -14.61 -3.74 1.40
N CYS A 95 -13.48 -4.34 0.99
CA CYS A 95 -12.20 -3.63 0.88
C CYS A 95 -12.30 -2.50 -0.14
N SER A 96 -12.83 -2.81 -1.34
CA SER A 96 -12.97 -1.85 -2.43
C SER A 96 -13.80 -0.62 -2.02
N GLU A 97 -14.89 -0.81 -1.28
CA GLU A 97 -15.72 0.29 -0.76
C GLU A 97 -14.99 1.14 0.30
N GLN A 98 -14.32 0.50 1.25
CA GLN A 98 -13.56 1.20 2.29
C GLN A 98 -12.42 2.03 1.71
N ILE A 99 -11.75 1.53 0.66
CA ILE A 99 -10.64 2.25 0.05
C ILE A 99 -11.11 3.49 -0.71
N LEU A 100 -12.27 3.47 -1.37
CA LEU A 100 -12.82 4.69 -1.97
C LEU A 100 -13.02 5.78 -0.92
N ALA A 101 -13.61 5.45 0.24
CA ALA A 101 -13.78 6.41 1.33
C ALA A 101 -12.44 6.99 1.82
N HIS A 102 -11.37 6.18 1.83
CA HIS A 102 -10.05 6.69 2.14
C HIS A 102 -9.47 7.57 1.04
N VAL A 103 -9.60 7.20 -0.24
CA VAL A 103 -9.13 8.02 -1.37
C VAL A 103 -9.75 9.42 -1.32
N LEU A 104 -11.07 9.49 -1.12
CA LEU A 104 -11.80 10.75 -0.94
C LEU A 104 -11.29 11.52 0.29
N LYS A 105 -11.12 10.85 1.43
CA LYS A 105 -10.63 11.47 2.67
C LYS A 105 -9.24 12.10 2.52
N PHE A 106 -8.38 11.51 1.70
CA PHE A 106 -7.03 12.03 1.43
C PHE A 106 -6.97 12.95 0.22
N GLY A 107 -8.09 13.26 -0.44
CA GLY A 107 -8.15 14.16 -1.61
C GLY A 107 -7.40 13.62 -2.83
N LEU A 108 -7.42 12.30 -3.03
CA LEU A 108 -6.69 11.61 -4.11
C LEU A 108 -7.62 11.10 -5.22
N ASP A 109 -8.88 11.52 -5.20
CA ASP A 109 -9.93 11.14 -6.13
C ASP A 109 -9.73 11.72 -7.54
N PHE A 110 -9.08 12.88 -7.65
CA PHE A 110 -8.68 13.48 -8.92
C PHE A 110 -7.33 12.97 -9.46
N ASP A 111 -6.60 12.15 -8.69
CA ASP A 111 -5.37 11.54 -9.20
C ASP A 111 -5.74 10.43 -10.20
N SER A 112 -5.43 10.66 -11.48
CA SER A 112 -5.81 9.76 -12.57
C SER A 112 -5.27 8.33 -12.38
N HIS A 113 -4.13 8.16 -11.72
CA HIS A 113 -3.57 6.85 -11.44
C HIS A 113 -4.35 6.13 -10.34
N VAL A 114 -4.74 6.84 -9.28
CA VAL A 114 -5.59 6.31 -8.20
C VAL A 114 -7.01 6.00 -8.71
N ALA A 115 -7.61 6.90 -9.49
CA ALA A 115 -8.95 6.71 -10.06
C ALA A 115 -9.03 5.51 -11.01
N ASN A 116 -8.04 5.36 -11.91
CA ASN A 116 -7.93 4.17 -12.77
C ASN A 116 -7.77 2.87 -11.96
N GLY A 117 -7.01 2.92 -10.85
CA GLY A 117 -6.90 1.80 -9.93
C GLY A 117 -8.24 1.43 -9.28
N LEU A 118 -9.02 2.42 -8.86
CA LEU A 118 -10.37 2.22 -8.29
C LEU A 118 -11.33 1.58 -9.29
N ILE A 119 -11.35 2.05 -10.53
CA ILE A 119 -12.17 1.47 -11.61
C ILE A 119 -11.82 -0.01 -11.77
N ARG A 120 -10.54 -0.34 -11.94
CA ARG A 120 -10.08 -1.74 -12.05
C ARG A 120 -10.51 -2.57 -10.84
N THR A 121 -10.27 -2.09 -9.63
CA THR A 121 -10.60 -2.82 -8.40
C THR A 121 -12.11 -3.08 -8.28
N TYR A 122 -12.96 -2.12 -8.64
CA TYR A 122 -14.41 -2.33 -8.67
C TYR A 122 -14.85 -3.30 -9.77
N SER A 123 -14.24 -3.23 -10.96
CA SER A 123 -14.52 -4.18 -12.04
C SER A 123 -14.19 -5.62 -11.64
N VAL A 124 -13.03 -5.85 -11.00
CA VAL A 124 -12.63 -7.19 -10.51
C VAL A 124 -13.56 -7.68 -9.40
N ALA A 125 -14.08 -6.79 -8.56
CA ALA A 125 -15.04 -7.12 -7.52
C ALA A 125 -16.50 -7.25 -8.03
N CYS A 126 -16.72 -7.22 -9.35
CA CYS A 126 -18.06 -7.23 -9.98
C CYS A 126 -18.98 -6.07 -9.57
N LEU A 127 -18.43 -4.97 -9.06
CA LEU A 127 -19.15 -3.77 -8.63
C LEU A 127 -19.20 -2.72 -9.75
N MET A 128 -19.74 -3.11 -10.92
CA MET A 128 -19.69 -2.29 -12.16
C MET A 128 -20.34 -0.92 -12.02
N ARG A 129 -21.39 -0.78 -11.20
CA ARG A 129 -22.02 0.52 -10.92
C ARG A 129 -21.06 1.49 -10.24
N ASN A 130 -20.22 1.00 -9.32
CA ASN A 130 -19.23 1.83 -8.63
C ASN A 130 -18.08 2.18 -9.57
N ALA A 131 -17.62 1.22 -10.38
CA ALA A 131 -16.63 1.48 -11.42
C ALA A 131 -17.09 2.59 -12.38
N ARG A 132 -18.35 2.52 -12.83
CA ARG A 132 -18.95 3.53 -13.71
C ARG A 132 -18.99 4.91 -13.07
N LYS A 133 -19.43 5.01 -11.81
CA LYS A 133 -19.47 6.28 -11.06
C LYS A 133 -18.10 6.93 -10.94
N VAL A 134 -17.06 6.16 -10.65
CA VAL A 134 -15.68 6.68 -10.60
C VAL A 134 -15.28 7.19 -11.99
N PHE A 135 -15.54 6.41 -13.05
CA PHE A 135 -15.22 6.82 -14.43
C PHE A 135 -16.01 8.04 -14.91
N ASP A 136 -17.26 8.26 -14.46
CA ASP A 136 -18.07 9.45 -14.79
C ASP A 136 -17.61 10.72 -14.06
N GLY A 137 -17.01 10.57 -12.88
CA GLY A 137 -16.55 11.69 -12.06
C GLY A 137 -15.12 12.15 -12.34
N MET A 138 -14.39 11.40 -13.18
CA MET A 138 -13.08 11.79 -13.71
C MET A 138 -13.23 12.83 -14.82
#